data_AF-A0A5D2N0Y8-F1
#
_entry.id   AF-A0A5D2N0Y8-F1
#
_cell.length_a   1.000
_cell.length_b   1.000
_cell.length_c   1.000
_cell.angle_alpha   90.00
_cell.angle_beta   90.00
_cell.angle_gamma   90.00
#
_symmetry.space_group_name_H-M   'P 1'
#
loop_
_entity.id
_entity.type
_entity.pdbx_description
1 polymer ?
#
loop_
_entity_poly.entity_id
_entity_poly.type
_entity_poly.pdbx_seq_one_letter_code
_entity_poly.pdbx_strand_id
1 'polypeptide(L)'
;MSHFITPENIERLKQAQEADRVQLDYTQPIPKEVPKEAAVADGDSQIGTVGCVAIDSEGNLATATSTGGIVNKMVGRIGDTPIIGAGTYANHLCAVSATGRGEAIIRGTIARDVAAVMEFKGLSLKEAAAYAMDRVPRGNAGCRVFHRRSRYALQHHWHVSCLCY
;
A
#
# COMPACT_ATOMS: atom_id res chain seq x y z
N MET A 1 -7.98 26.62 13.05
CA MET A 1 -7.13 25.57 13.66
C MET A 1 -8.09 24.65 14.40
N SER A 2 -8.42 23.41 14.01
CA SER A 2 -7.59 22.30 13.56
C SER A 2 -8.46 21.27 12.79
N HIS A 3 -8.28 21.13 11.48
CA HIS A 3 -9.06 20.18 10.66
C HIS A 3 -8.82 18.69 10.99
N PHE A 4 -7.76 18.38 11.73
CA PHE A 4 -7.34 17.00 12.04
C PHE A 4 -7.61 16.57 13.48
N ILE A 5 -7.86 17.51 14.40
CA ILE A 5 -8.17 17.23 15.81
C ILE A 5 -9.68 17.40 15.96
N THR A 6 -10.40 16.30 15.77
CA THR A 6 -11.87 16.24 15.92
C THR A 6 -12.23 15.26 17.04
N PRO A 7 -13.40 15.40 17.69
CA PRO A 7 -13.85 14.46 18.72
C PRO A 7 -13.80 13.00 18.26
N GLU A 8 -14.14 12.76 16.99
CA GLU A 8 -14.16 11.43 16.39
C GLU A 8 -12.75 10.84 16.25
N ASN A 9 -11.76 11.65 15.83
CA ASN A 9 -10.37 11.21 15.75
C ASN A 9 -9.76 10.92 17.12
N ILE A 10 -10.17 11.68 18.15
CA ILE A 10 -9.75 11.44 19.54
C ILE A 10 -10.33 10.13 20.07
N GLU A 11 -11.61 9.84 19.80
CA GLU A 11 -12.24 8.57 20.19
C GLU A 11 -11.60 7.38 19.47
N ARG A 12 -11.33 7.51 18.16
CA ARG A 12 -10.59 6.50 17.39
C ARG A 12 -9.19 6.27 17.95
N LEU A 13 -8.49 7.32 18.38
CA LEU A 13 -7.16 7.19 18.99
C LEU A 13 -7.23 6.38 20.29
N LYS A 14 -8.23 6.66 21.15
CA LYS A 14 -8.43 5.89 22.39
C LYS A 14 -8.71 4.42 22.09
N GLN A 15 -9.59 4.13 21.13
CA GLN A 15 -9.88 2.75 20.72
C GLN A 15 -8.64 2.03 20.17
N ALA A 16 -7.81 2.71 19.38
CA ALA A 16 -6.56 2.16 18.85
C ALA A 16 -5.53 1.88 19.96
N GLN A 17 -5.44 2.78 20.96
CA GLN A 17 -4.57 2.63 22.13
C GLN A 17 -5.02 1.46 23.02
N GLU A 18 -6.31 1.35 23.30
CA GLU A 18 -6.89 0.24 24.09
C GLU A 18 -6.67 -1.11 23.42
N ALA A 19 -6.65 -1.13 22.10
CA ALA A 19 -6.49 -2.34 21.33
C ALA A 19 -5.03 -2.70 20.99
N ASP A 20 -4.07 -1.78 21.24
CA ASP A 20 -2.67 -1.86 20.79
C ASP A 20 -2.53 -2.15 19.27
N ARG A 21 -3.39 -1.51 18.45
CA ARG A 21 -3.43 -1.73 16.99
C ARG A 21 -3.25 -0.42 16.23
N VAL A 22 -2.43 -0.44 15.18
CA VAL A 22 -2.43 0.64 14.19
C VAL A 22 -3.69 0.51 13.33
N GLN A 23 -4.61 1.46 13.46
CA GLN A 23 -5.87 1.47 12.72
C GLN A 23 -5.68 2.11 11.33
N LEU A 24 -6.12 1.42 10.28
CA LEU A 24 -5.82 1.74 8.89
C LEU A 24 -6.98 2.38 8.11
N ASP A 25 -8.04 2.87 8.78
CA ASP A 25 -9.36 2.96 8.14
C ASP A 25 -10.05 4.34 8.06
N TYR A 26 -10.77 4.59 6.95
CA TYR A 26 -11.52 5.81 6.62
C TYR A 26 -13.06 5.68 6.75
N THR A 27 -13.62 4.56 7.23
CA THR A 27 -15.08 4.38 7.38
C THR A 27 -15.57 4.49 8.84
N GLN A 28 -16.88 4.76 9.00
CA GLN A 28 -17.66 5.10 10.21
C GLN A 28 -17.43 4.20 11.46
N PRO A 29 -17.72 4.69 12.68
CA PRO A 29 -17.38 4.00 13.93
C PRO A 29 -18.03 2.62 14.04
N ILE A 30 -17.22 1.67 14.51
CA ILE A 30 -17.59 0.28 14.77
C ILE A 30 -18.62 0.29 15.92
N PRO A 31 -19.79 -0.38 15.81
CA PRO A 31 -20.75 -0.49 16.90
C PRO A 31 -20.13 -1.15 18.14
N LYS A 32 -20.56 -0.71 19.33
CA LYS A 32 -19.96 -1.01 20.64
C LYS A 32 -19.98 -2.47 21.11
N GLU A 33 -20.51 -3.41 20.33
CA GLU A 33 -20.54 -4.83 20.70
C GLU A 33 -20.17 -5.71 19.49
N VAL A 34 -19.01 -6.37 19.57
CA VAL A 34 -18.65 -7.49 18.68
C VAL A 34 -18.53 -8.74 19.56
N PRO A 35 -19.31 -9.81 19.31
CA PRO A 35 -19.16 -11.08 20.02
C PRO A 35 -17.74 -11.63 19.87
N LYS A 36 -17.22 -12.23 20.95
CA LYS A 36 -15.82 -12.67 21.12
C LYS A 36 -15.35 -13.83 20.22
N GLU A 37 -16.07 -14.17 19.14
CA GLU A 37 -15.82 -15.39 18.34
C GLU A 37 -15.88 -15.17 16.82
N ALA A 38 -15.54 -13.98 16.33
CA ALA A 38 -15.23 -13.75 14.91
C ALA A 38 -13.75 -13.35 14.73
N ALA A 39 -12.84 -14.23 15.15
CA ALA A 39 -11.50 -14.23 14.58
C ALA A 39 -11.63 -14.80 13.17
N VAL A 40 -11.05 -14.12 12.18
CA VAL A 40 -11.06 -14.38 10.73
C VAL A 40 -12.39 -14.13 9.98
N ALA A 41 -12.65 -12.86 9.62
CA ALA A 41 -13.17 -12.49 8.30
C ALA A 41 -13.14 -10.96 8.12
N ASP A 42 -12.75 -10.55 6.92
CA ASP A 42 -13.02 -9.29 6.23
C ASP A 42 -13.41 -8.06 7.07
N GLY A 43 -12.46 -7.14 7.23
CA GLY A 43 -12.71 -5.78 7.66
C GLY A 43 -12.02 -4.81 6.70
N ASP A 44 -12.82 -4.05 5.97
CA ASP A 44 -12.47 -3.08 4.92
C ASP A 44 -11.54 -1.96 5.39
N SER A 45 -10.29 -2.27 5.71
CA SER A 45 -9.28 -1.26 6.04
C SER A 45 -8.84 -0.49 4.79
N GLN A 46 -9.62 0.52 4.40
CA GLN A 46 -9.31 1.33 3.22
C GLN A 46 -8.19 2.32 3.55
N ILE A 47 -6.97 1.88 3.30
CA ILE A 47 -5.77 2.71 3.24
C ILE A 47 -5.94 3.68 2.05
N GLY A 48 -6.06 4.97 2.34
CA GLY A 48 -6.21 6.05 1.36
C GLY A 48 -4.92 6.34 0.57
N THR A 49 -4.25 5.31 0.05
CA THR A 49 -3.12 5.44 -0.87
C THR A 49 -3.59 5.13 -2.28
N VAL A 50 -3.55 6.15 -3.14
CA VAL A 50 -3.83 6.06 -4.56
C VAL A 50 -2.53 6.08 -5.35
N GLY A 51 -2.56 5.54 -6.56
CA GLY A 51 -1.40 5.56 -7.42
C GLY A 51 -1.70 5.02 -8.80
N CYS A 52 -0.87 5.42 -9.76
CA CYS A 52 -0.99 5.08 -11.15
C CYS A 52 0.37 4.70 -11.72
N VAL A 53 0.32 3.92 -12.79
CA VAL A 53 1.46 3.55 -13.63
C VAL A 53 1.04 3.77 -15.07
N ALA A 54 1.93 4.36 -15.89
CA ALA A 54 1.63 4.71 -17.27
C ALA A 54 2.83 4.40 -18.17
N ILE A 55 2.53 4.17 -19.46
CA ILE A 55 3.51 4.01 -20.54
C ILE A 55 3.16 5.00 -21.65
N ASP A 56 4.13 5.73 -22.18
CA ASP A 56 3.93 6.59 -23.34
C ASP A 56 4.13 5.84 -24.67
N SER A 57 3.91 6.52 -25.80
CA SER A 57 4.06 5.95 -27.14
C SER A 57 5.50 5.59 -27.51
N GLU A 58 6.49 6.15 -26.82
CA GLU A 58 7.91 5.83 -27.00
C GLU A 58 8.36 4.65 -26.11
N GLY A 59 7.46 4.18 -25.24
CA GLY A 59 7.69 3.09 -24.31
C GLY A 59 8.41 3.53 -23.03
N ASN A 60 8.39 4.82 -22.69
CA ASN A 60 8.85 5.31 -21.39
C ASN A 60 7.80 5.02 -20.32
N LEU A 61 8.27 4.65 -19.13
CA LEU A 61 7.42 4.27 -18.01
C LEU A 61 7.44 5.34 -16.93
N ALA A 62 6.27 5.63 -16.38
CA ALA A 62 6.09 6.55 -15.26
C ALA A 62 5.19 5.94 -14.19
N THR A 63 5.39 6.36 -12.95
CA THR A 63 4.54 6.00 -11.80
C THR A 63 4.35 7.22 -10.91
N ALA A 64 3.19 7.32 -10.28
CA ALA A 64 2.92 8.30 -9.26
C ALA A 64 2.08 7.66 -8.14
N THR A 65 2.41 7.97 -6.89
CA THR A 65 1.67 7.48 -5.72
C THR A 65 1.40 8.67 -4.80
N SER A 66 0.21 8.73 -4.21
CA SER A 66 -0.20 9.77 -3.27
C SER A 66 -0.96 9.14 -2.10
N THR A 67 -0.77 9.69 -0.90
CA THR A 67 -1.41 9.17 0.31
C THR A 67 -1.66 10.26 1.34
N GLY A 68 -2.76 10.15 2.08
CA GLY A 68 -2.96 10.88 3.34
C GLY A 68 -2.12 10.32 4.50
N GLY A 69 -1.55 9.13 4.33
CA GLY A 69 -0.93 8.34 5.39
C GLY A 69 -1.97 7.54 6.19
N ILE A 70 -1.56 7.08 7.37
CA ILE A 70 -2.42 6.33 8.29
C ILE A 70 -3.16 7.27 9.24
N VAL A 71 -4.33 6.85 9.71
CA VAL A 71 -5.09 7.57 10.74
C VAL A 71 -4.28 7.63 12.04
N ASN A 72 -4.39 8.75 12.77
CA ASN A 72 -3.69 8.97 14.03
C ASN A 72 -2.15 8.87 13.95
N LYS A 73 -1.58 9.11 12.77
CA LYS A 73 -0.13 9.22 12.61
C LYS A 73 0.43 10.35 13.46
N MET A 74 1.64 10.17 13.98
CA MET A 74 2.40 11.26 14.59
C MET A 74 2.62 12.39 13.59
N VAL A 75 2.64 13.64 14.08
CA VAL A 75 3.02 14.79 13.27
C VAL A 75 4.42 14.56 12.70
N GLY A 76 4.59 14.76 11.40
CA GLY A 76 5.85 14.49 10.71
C GLY A 76 6.10 13.03 10.33
N ARG A 77 5.18 12.08 10.62
CA ARG A 77 5.32 10.70 10.15
C ARG A 77 5.31 10.65 8.62
N ILE A 78 6.35 10.06 8.05
CA ILE A 78 6.51 9.81 6.61
C ILE A 78 6.30 8.32 6.33
N GLY A 79 5.46 8.02 5.34
CA GLY A 79 5.23 6.65 4.85
C GLY A 79 6.11 6.29 3.65
N ASP A 80 5.79 5.20 2.97
CA ASP A 80 6.52 4.67 1.81
C ASP A 80 6.33 5.49 0.53
N THR A 81 5.16 6.10 0.36
CA THR A 81 4.74 6.80 -0.86
C THR A 81 5.77 7.80 -1.43
N PRO A 82 6.36 8.72 -0.63
CA PRO A 82 7.37 9.67 -1.14
C PRO A 82 8.78 9.08 -1.24
N ILE A 83 9.01 7.83 -0.82
CA ILE A 83 10.34 7.22 -0.78
C ILE A 83 10.55 6.41 -2.07
N ILE A 84 11.49 6.87 -2.89
CA ILE A 84 11.85 6.20 -4.15
C ILE A 84 12.38 4.79 -3.87
N GLY A 85 11.80 3.80 -4.53
CA GLY A 85 12.14 2.38 -4.36
C GLY A 85 11.38 1.67 -3.24
N ALA A 86 10.67 2.39 -2.37
CA ALA A 86 9.75 1.79 -1.42
C ALA A 86 8.32 1.77 -1.99
N GLY A 87 7.64 2.91 -1.98
CA GLY A 87 6.26 3.04 -2.45
C GLY A 87 6.13 3.39 -3.94
N THR A 88 7.15 4.03 -4.51
CA THR A 88 7.10 4.59 -5.86
C THR A 88 8.42 4.32 -6.58
N TYR A 89 8.38 3.63 -7.71
CA TYR A 89 9.57 3.38 -8.52
C TYR A 89 9.23 3.16 -10.00
N ALA A 90 9.96 3.79 -10.90
CA ALA A 90 9.91 3.47 -12.32
C ALA A 90 11.31 3.50 -12.93
N ASN A 91 11.55 2.58 -13.86
CA ASN A 91 12.72 2.57 -14.72
C ASN A 91 12.33 2.11 -16.13
N HIS A 92 13.32 1.89 -16.99
CA HIS A 92 13.10 1.44 -18.37
C HIS A 92 12.51 0.01 -18.50
N LEU A 93 12.44 -0.77 -17.40
CA LEU A 93 11.91 -2.13 -17.38
C LEU A 93 10.48 -2.19 -16.83
N CYS A 94 10.22 -1.55 -15.70
CA CYS A 94 8.93 -1.57 -15.03
C CYS A 94 8.63 -0.29 -14.24
N ALA A 95 7.34 -0.08 -13.98
CA ALA A 95 6.80 0.95 -13.10
C ALA A 95 5.98 0.29 -11.98
N VAL A 96 6.13 0.79 -10.76
CA VAL A 96 5.56 0.22 -9.55
C VAL A 96 4.99 1.32 -8.65
N SER A 97 3.78 1.10 -8.16
CA SER A 97 3.13 1.90 -7.13
C SER A 97 2.61 0.96 -6.03
N ALA A 98 3.13 1.10 -4.81
CA ALA A 98 2.72 0.31 -3.66
C ALA A 98 1.66 1.03 -2.82
N THR A 99 0.88 0.25 -2.10
CA THR A 99 -0.13 0.70 -1.13
C THR A 99 -0.12 -0.25 0.06
N GLY A 100 -0.36 0.25 1.27
CA GLY A 100 -0.30 -0.58 2.47
C GLY A 100 0.26 0.16 3.69
N ARG A 101 0.78 -0.64 4.62
CA ARG A 101 1.46 -0.16 5.82
C ARG A 101 2.87 0.30 5.46
N GLY A 102 3.05 1.62 5.40
CA GLY A 102 4.29 2.24 4.92
C GLY A 102 5.57 1.70 5.57
N GLU A 103 5.58 1.42 6.87
CA GLU A 103 6.77 0.89 7.57
C GLU A 103 7.16 -0.52 7.09
N ALA A 104 6.20 -1.32 6.65
CA ALA A 104 6.47 -2.64 6.07
C ALA A 104 7.01 -2.49 4.63
N ILE A 105 6.42 -1.58 3.85
CA ILE A 105 6.82 -1.31 2.46
C ILE A 105 8.23 -0.69 2.40
N ILE A 106 8.56 0.24 3.30
CA ILE A 106 9.89 0.84 3.42
C ILE A 106 10.94 -0.23 3.72
N ARG A 107 10.69 -1.06 4.74
CA ARG A 107 11.63 -2.12 5.14
C ARG A 107 11.82 -3.19 4.07
N GLY A 108 10.78 -3.47 3.30
CA GLY A 108 10.82 -4.46 2.22
C GLY A 108 11.26 -3.91 0.86
N THR A 109 11.48 -2.59 0.72
CA THR A 109 11.86 -1.92 -0.54
C THR A 109 11.07 -2.43 -1.76
N ILE A 110 9.76 -2.65 -1.59
CA ILE A 110 8.95 -3.47 -2.51
C ILE A 110 9.09 -3.02 -3.96
N ALA A 111 8.94 -1.71 -4.21
CA ALA A 111 8.94 -1.18 -5.57
C ALA A 111 10.29 -1.39 -6.29
N ARG A 112 11.42 -1.21 -5.57
CA ARG A 112 12.75 -1.47 -6.14
C ARG A 112 13.04 -2.96 -6.26
N ASP A 113 12.62 -3.76 -5.29
CA ASP A 113 12.84 -5.22 -5.27
C ASP A 113 12.19 -5.90 -6.48
N VAL A 114 10.96 -5.52 -6.84
CA VAL A 114 10.31 -6.02 -8.07
C VAL A 114 11.19 -5.74 -9.28
N ALA A 115 11.63 -4.49 -9.46
CA ALA A 115 12.49 -4.12 -10.57
C ALA A 115 13.83 -4.87 -10.54
N ALA A 116 14.42 -5.09 -9.37
CA ALA A 116 15.72 -5.74 -9.21
C ALA A 116 15.64 -7.23 -9.54
N VAL A 117 14.54 -7.88 -9.14
CA VAL A 117 14.31 -9.29 -9.44
C VAL A 117 14.09 -9.50 -10.94
N MET A 118 13.36 -8.59 -11.60
CA MET A 118 13.25 -8.61 -13.06
C MET A 118 14.61 -8.39 -13.74
N GLU A 119 15.39 -7.42 -13.27
CA GLU A 119 16.67 -7.02 -13.85
C GLU A 119 17.77 -8.09 -13.68
N PHE A 120 17.91 -8.64 -12.48
CA PHE A 120 19.04 -9.51 -12.13
C PHE A 120 18.71 -11.01 -12.15
N LYS A 121 17.44 -11.39 -11.94
CA LYS A 121 17.02 -12.80 -11.99
C LYS A 121 16.26 -13.15 -13.26
N GLY A 122 15.89 -12.16 -14.08
CA GLY A 122 15.14 -12.38 -15.31
C GLY A 122 13.72 -12.91 -15.11
N LEU A 123 13.17 -12.83 -13.89
CA LEU A 123 11.82 -13.31 -13.60
C LEU A 123 10.78 -12.44 -14.28
N SER A 124 9.63 -13.04 -14.60
CA SER A 124 8.50 -12.29 -15.15
C SER A 124 7.95 -11.30 -14.12
N LEU A 125 7.21 -10.29 -14.58
CA LEU A 125 6.60 -9.27 -13.72
C LEU A 125 5.77 -9.88 -12.58
N LYS A 126 5.00 -10.94 -12.88
CA LYS A 126 4.14 -11.62 -11.90
C LYS A 126 4.98 -12.34 -10.84
N GLU A 127 6.02 -13.05 -11.25
CA GLU A 127 6.92 -13.77 -10.35
C GLU A 127 7.75 -12.80 -9.51
N ALA A 128 8.22 -11.70 -10.09
CA ALA A 128 8.95 -10.66 -9.39
C ALA A 128 8.07 -9.95 -8.35
N ALA A 129 6.82 -9.63 -8.70
CA ALA A 129 5.85 -9.09 -7.76
C ALA A 129 5.57 -10.06 -6.61
N ALA A 130 5.33 -11.34 -6.91
CA ALA A 130 5.14 -12.36 -5.88
C ALA A 130 6.36 -12.50 -4.97
N TYR A 131 7.56 -12.51 -5.54
CA TYR A 131 8.82 -12.60 -4.79
C TYR A 131 9.02 -11.41 -3.83
N ALA A 132 8.73 -10.19 -4.27
CA ALA A 132 8.85 -9.00 -3.43
C ALA A 132 7.77 -8.99 -2.33
N MET A 133 6.55 -9.41 -2.66
CA MET A 133 5.43 -9.45 -1.72
C MET A 133 5.60 -10.51 -0.63
N ASP A 134 6.19 -11.67 -0.94
CA ASP A 134 6.42 -12.75 0.03
C ASP A 134 7.37 -12.35 1.18
N ARG A 135 8.22 -11.33 0.95
CA ARG A 135 9.13 -10.77 1.95
C ARG A 135 8.45 -9.83 2.94
N VAL A 136 7.19 -9.48 2.70
CA VAL A 136 6.41 -8.56 3.52
C VAL A 136 5.36 -9.35 4.30
N PRO A 137 5.19 -9.12 5.61
CA PRO A 137 4.19 -9.86 6.40
C PRO A 137 2.80 -9.74 5.78
N ARG A 138 2.07 -10.87 5.73
CA ARG A 138 0.73 -10.95 5.13
C ARG A 138 -0.21 -9.87 5.70
N GLY A 139 -1.04 -9.29 4.84
CA GLY A 139 -1.93 -8.20 5.23
C GLY A 139 -1.19 -6.90 5.60
N ASN A 140 -0.05 -6.60 4.99
CA ASN A 140 0.62 -5.29 5.20
C ASN A 140 0.87 -4.50 3.92
N ALA A 141 0.75 -5.12 2.74
CA ALA A 141 1.04 -4.43 1.48
C ALA A 141 0.22 -4.97 0.30
N GLY A 142 0.14 -4.15 -0.73
CA GLY A 142 -0.19 -4.52 -2.10
C GLY A 142 0.58 -3.60 -3.06
N CYS A 143 0.72 -4.02 -4.30
CA CYS A 143 1.39 -3.22 -5.32
C CYS A 143 0.73 -3.36 -6.69
N ARG A 144 0.74 -2.25 -7.43
CA ARG A 144 0.44 -2.17 -8.86
C ARG A 144 1.76 -2.17 -9.60
N VAL A 145 1.92 -3.08 -10.55
CA VAL A 145 3.15 -3.20 -11.34
C VAL A 145 2.84 -3.25 -12.84
N PHE A 146 3.65 -2.58 -13.63
CA PHE A 146 3.54 -2.55 -15.09
C PHE A 146 4.89 -2.81 -15.76
N HIS A 147 4.89 -3.61 -16.83
CA HIS A 147 6.08 -3.93 -17.60
C HIS A 147 6.00 -3.38 -19.03
N ARG A 148 7.12 -2.87 -19.54
CA ARG A 148 7.25 -2.22 -20.87
C ARG A 148 6.69 -3.05 -22.03
N ARG A 149 6.75 -4.39 -21.98
CA ARG A 149 6.25 -5.29 -23.04
C ARG A 149 4.76 -5.68 -22.88
N SER A 150 3.93 -4.75 -22.41
CA SER A 150 2.47 -4.87 -22.34
C SER A 150 1.94 -5.99 -21.44
N ARG A 151 2.57 -6.21 -20.27
CA ARG A 151 1.99 -7.04 -19.21
C ARG A 151 1.85 -6.19 -17.96
N TYR A 152 0.61 -6.05 -17.47
CA TYR A 152 0.35 -5.56 -16.13
C TYR A 152 0.23 -6.76 -15.18
N ALA A 153 0.62 -6.58 -13.93
CA ALA A 153 0.29 -7.52 -12.87
C ALA A 153 -0.18 -6.75 -11.64
N LEU A 154 -1.14 -7.32 -10.95
CA LEU A 154 -1.69 -6.80 -9.70
C LEU A 154 -1.43 -7.86 -8.65
N GLN A 155 -0.78 -7.46 -7.55
CA GLN A 155 -0.53 -8.36 -6.44
C GLN A 155 -0.88 -7.64 -5.15
N HIS A 156 -1.93 -8.12 -4.48
CA HIS A 156 -2.40 -7.57 -3.22
C HIS A 156 -2.56 -8.70 -2.21
N HIS A 157 -2.28 -8.43 -0.94
CA HIS A 157 -2.61 -9.34 0.16
C HIS A 157 -4.02 -9.10 0.74
N TRP A 158 -4.90 -8.38 0.02
CA TRP A 158 -6.25 -7.97 0.44
C TRP A 158 -7.31 -8.17 -0.67
N HIS A 159 -8.60 -8.20 -0.29
CA HIS A 159 -9.72 -8.61 -1.17
C HIS A 159 -10.29 -7.50 -2.09
N VAL A 160 -9.91 -6.23 -1.92
CA VAL A 160 -10.49 -5.11 -2.71
C VAL A 160 -9.39 -4.18 -3.26
N SER A 161 -9.44 -3.95 -4.58
CA SER A 161 -8.74 -2.85 -5.26
C SER A 161 -9.71 -2.15 -6.20
N CYS A 162 -10.02 -0.86 -5.96
CA CYS A 162 -10.68 -0.03 -6.97
C CYS A 162 -9.68 0.27 -8.09
N LEU A 163 -10.03 -0.09 -9.32
CA LEU A 163 -9.20 0.11 -10.50
C LEU A 163 -10.07 0.58 -11.67
N CYS A 164 -9.57 1.59 -12.39
CA CYS A 164 -10.05 1.97 -13.70
C CYS A 164 -8.86 1.87 -14.67
N TYR A 165 -9.08 1.29 -15.84
CA TYR A 165 -8.15 1.26 -16.97
C TYR A 165 -8.87 1.80 -18.21
#